data_AF-A0A1V5C804-F1
#
_entry.id   AF-A0A1V5C804-F1
#
_cell.length_a   1.000
_cell.length_b   1.000
_cell.length_c   1.000
_cell.angle_alpha   90.00
_cell.angle_beta   90.00
_cell.angle_gamma   90.00
#
_symmetry.space_group_name_H-M   'P 1'
#
loop_
_entity.id
_entity.type
_entity.pdbx_description
1 polymer ?
#
loop_
_entity_poly.entity_id
_entity_poly.type
_entity_poly.pdbx_seq_one_letter_code
_entity_poly.pdbx_strand_id
1 'polypeptide(L)'
;MTRITGMMERLLGDLAGLSKKESTLLFVRWITGADKGLKLGLFTEWMRSEKDIKVKRTLFVSWMAAERGNPKFLKDICIKASAVCVTNGFAGRDTSRMEGWMEQAFENDMTLKPGEVARLAMKKFGIPHRMLLFVKKLARTVKERIRLRRRTEPDETYAANKASAATRLLAEGTYSMNVSLAVPDMGACARPAIQLTLPGLLAESPSLIPTKRIEDYEALIDPYWPLLAELSSLEVLAELLRLLYEEGDVPSVVTWSGKTSDQEYMNLREYKHFLEILQSISLYDHTYNVLKAALDIARDTFRQRHDLLLPSVIIAALAHDIGKIPSIWRSSNVKSRRHESVGAVKLEDMLTSQGNDVFKKSVVKAVRLHHTGIDNDTITRIVLDADVRSREYEITSADPAVTIKPMREWLDLTQLAETILPAINELTIRNRKTVWNAMSFNGIVYCIPEYVRNVLKRLASEKKILDYRLVRQSFQTDNKAVLIECAGMLKERGYLAYDVKDEHFGQRFLFESNTPAIGQRSLYAIPIQERFFPAQPSQLEKQKTDYLKTIVSVRPVVGRYERAV
;
A
#
# COMPACT_ATOMS: atom_id res chain seq x y z
N MET A 1 27.25 -16.75 -0.04
CA MET A 1 27.92 -16.83 1.27
C MET A 1 29.19 -17.67 1.19
N THR A 2 29.14 -18.90 0.68
CA THR A 2 30.30 -19.80 0.47
C THR A 2 31.54 -19.18 -0.17
N ARG A 3 31.39 -18.31 -1.17
CA ARG A 3 32.52 -17.62 -1.83
C ARG A 3 33.23 -16.57 -0.95
N ILE A 4 32.50 -15.97 0.01
CA ILE A 4 33.02 -14.96 0.94
C ILE A 4 33.74 -15.65 2.11
N THR A 5 33.16 -16.74 2.62
CA THR A 5 33.72 -17.54 3.72
C THR A 5 35.08 -18.14 3.35
N GLY A 6 35.21 -18.78 2.18
CA GLY A 6 36.50 -19.34 1.72
C GLY A 6 37.54 -18.30 1.28
N MET A 7 37.16 -17.03 1.14
CA MET A 7 38.11 -15.91 0.94
C MET A 7 38.64 -15.41 2.29
N MET A 8 37.78 -15.37 3.31
CA MET A 8 38.13 -15.01 4.67
C MET A 8 39.07 -16.02 5.33
N GLU A 9 38.85 -17.31 5.13
CA GLU A 9 39.73 -18.36 5.67
C GLU A 9 41.15 -18.27 5.08
N ARG A 10 41.27 -17.99 3.77
CA ARG A 10 42.56 -17.72 3.13
C ARG A 10 43.21 -16.46 3.67
N LEU A 11 42.46 -15.37 3.80
CA LEU A 11 42.98 -14.11 4.32
C LEU A 11 43.46 -14.23 5.77
N LEU A 12 42.72 -14.93 6.63
CA LEU A 12 43.15 -15.17 8.01
C LEU A 12 44.33 -16.15 8.09
N GLY A 13 44.42 -17.10 7.16
CA GLY A 13 45.58 -17.96 6.98
C GLY A 13 46.83 -17.20 6.54
N ASP A 14 46.71 -16.28 5.58
CA ASP A 14 47.81 -15.45 5.08
C ASP A 14 48.32 -14.44 6.13
N LEU A 15 47.45 -14.04 7.06
CA LEU A 15 47.82 -13.19 8.20
C LEU A 15 48.43 -13.97 9.37
N ALA A 16 48.31 -15.30 9.38
CA ALA A 16 48.85 -16.13 10.45
C ALA A 16 50.37 -16.24 10.34
N GLY A 17 51.09 -15.83 11.39
CA GLY A 17 52.56 -15.88 11.46
C GLY A 17 53.28 -14.61 11.00
N LEU A 18 52.56 -13.61 10.48
CA LEU A 18 53.13 -12.30 10.14
C LEU A 18 53.28 -11.41 11.38
N SER A 19 54.25 -10.49 11.36
CA SER A 19 54.34 -9.46 12.40
C SER A 19 53.12 -8.52 12.33
N LYS A 20 52.80 -7.85 13.44
CA LYS A 20 51.66 -6.92 13.53
C LYS A 20 51.73 -5.80 12.47
N LYS A 21 52.94 -5.35 12.12
CA LYS A 21 53.17 -4.31 11.11
C LYS A 21 52.88 -4.81 9.69
N GLU A 22 53.31 -6.02 9.37
CA GLU A 22 53.08 -6.66 8.07
C GLU A 22 51.61 -7.03 7.87
N SER A 23 50.97 -7.60 8.90
CA SER A 23 49.54 -7.93 8.91
C SER A 23 48.67 -6.69 8.62
N THR A 24 49.05 -5.55 9.17
CA THR A 24 48.33 -4.28 8.97
C THR A 24 48.45 -3.77 7.54
N LEU A 25 49.64 -3.87 6.95
CA LEU A 25 49.90 -3.39 5.59
C LEU A 25 49.17 -4.26 4.55
N LEU A 26 49.23 -5.59 4.72
CA LEU A 26 48.62 -6.56 3.81
C LEU A 26 47.09 -6.44 3.80
N PHE A 27 46.47 -6.32 4.98
CA PHE A 27 45.04 -6.17 5.15
C PHE A 27 44.50 -4.90 4.49
N VAL A 28 45.16 -3.75 4.72
CA VAL A 28 44.74 -2.47 4.14
C VAL A 28 44.82 -2.53 2.61
N ARG A 29 45.94 -3.02 2.06
CA ARG A 29 46.15 -3.16 0.61
C ARG A 29 45.05 -3.98 -0.05
N TRP A 30 44.64 -5.07 0.59
CA TRP A 30 43.62 -5.96 0.07
C TRP A 30 42.22 -5.34 0.08
N ILE A 31 41.82 -4.69 1.18
CA ILE A 31 40.49 -4.09 1.26
C ILE A 31 40.35 -2.87 0.35
N THR A 32 41.41 -2.08 0.15
CA THR A 32 41.34 -0.90 -0.73
C THR A 32 41.02 -1.24 -2.19
N GLY A 33 41.33 -2.46 -2.66
CA GLY A 33 41.08 -2.91 -4.03
C GLY A 33 39.73 -3.62 -4.27
N ALA A 34 38.95 -3.90 -3.22
CA ALA A 34 37.69 -4.66 -3.32
C ALA A 34 36.46 -3.77 -3.63
N ASP A 35 35.39 -4.32 -4.20
CA ASP A 35 34.14 -3.57 -4.42
C ASP A 35 33.34 -3.33 -3.12
N LYS A 36 32.46 -2.32 -3.10
CA LYS A 36 31.70 -1.89 -1.90
C LYS A 36 30.91 -3.03 -1.24
N GLY A 37 30.30 -3.93 -2.03
CA GLY A 37 29.51 -5.05 -1.52
C GLY A 37 30.38 -6.10 -0.86
N LEU A 38 31.53 -6.39 -1.46
CA LEU A 38 32.53 -7.31 -0.95
C LEU A 38 33.18 -6.77 0.35
N LYS A 39 33.60 -5.50 0.37
CA LYS A 39 34.17 -4.85 1.57
C LYS A 39 33.26 -5.01 2.79
N LEU A 40 31.95 -4.83 2.58
CA LEU A 40 30.95 -4.89 3.65
C LEU A 40 30.70 -6.32 4.15
N GLY A 41 30.65 -7.29 3.23
CA GLY A 41 30.51 -8.71 3.57
C GLY A 41 31.72 -9.23 4.33
N LEU A 42 32.92 -8.88 3.87
CA LEU A 42 34.20 -9.27 4.48
C LEU A 42 34.39 -8.65 5.86
N PHE A 43 34.07 -7.36 6.02
CA PHE A 43 34.10 -6.69 7.32
C PHE A 43 33.19 -7.39 8.34
N THR A 44 31.96 -7.73 7.94
CA THR A 44 30.97 -8.35 8.82
C THR A 44 31.46 -9.72 9.30
N GLU A 45 32.04 -10.51 8.39
CA GLU A 45 32.49 -11.86 8.70
C GLU A 45 33.82 -11.89 9.45
N TRP A 46 34.73 -10.96 9.16
CA TRP A 46 35.96 -10.76 9.93
C TRP A 46 35.70 -10.35 11.38
N MET A 47 34.79 -9.40 11.59
CA MET A 47 34.40 -8.96 12.94
C MET A 47 33.86 -10.12 13.79
N ARG A 48 33.27 -11.13 13.14
CA ARG A 48 32.75 -12.34 13.77
C ARG A 48 33.83 -13.40 14.02
N SER A 49 34.82 -13.53 13.14
CA SER A 49 35.80 -14.63 13.18
C SER A 49 37.04 -14.35 14.02
N GLU A 50 37.58 -13.13 14.01
CA GLU A 50 38.79 -12.79 14.78
C GLU A 50 38.48 -12.78 16.29
N LYS A 51 39.40 -13.24 17.14
CA LYS A 51 39.18 -13.27 18.60
C LYS A 51 40.05 -12.24 19.34
N ASP A 52 41.16 -11.80 18.75
CA ASP A 52 42.02 -10.79 19.36
C ASP A 52 41.46 -9.37 19.15
N ILE A 53 40.97 -8.78 20.25
CA ILE A 53 40.39 -7.43 20.29
C ILE A 53 41.42 -6.34 19.93
N LYS A 54 42.71 -6.50 20.27
CA LYS A 54 43.75 -5.52 19.96
C LYS A 54 44.09 -5.53 18.48
N VAL A 55 44.12 -6.71 17.85
CA VAL A 55 44.31 -6.84 16.40
C VAL A 55 43.10 -6.26 15.65
N LYS A 56 41.87 -6.61 16.06
CA LYS A 56 40.64 -6.01 15.52
C LYS A 56 40.67 -4.50 15.52
N ARG A 57 40.97 -3.89 16.67
CA ARG A 57 40.98 -2.44 16.80
C ARG A 57 42.07 -1.78 15.95
N THR A 58 43.25 -2.39 15.88
CA THR A 58 44.38 -1.86 15.10
C THR A 58 44.05 -1.88 13.60
N LEU A 59 43.58 -3.01 13.07
CA LEU A 59 43.25 -3.16 11.66
C LEU A 59 42.04 -2.30 11.25
N PHE A 60 41.03 -2.19 12.11
CA PHE A 60 39.86 -1.33 11.86
C PHE A 60 40.26 0.14 11.74
N VAL A 61 41.09 0.65 12.66
CA VAL A 61 41.55 2.04 12.61
C VAL A 61 42.39 2.30 11.36
N SER A 62 43.30 1.38 11.01
CA SER A 62 44.12 1.50 9.80
C SER A 62 43.29 1.47 8.52
N TRP A 63 42.24 0.64 8.46
CA TRP A 63 41.33 0.59 7.33
C TRP A 63 40.45 1.86 7.22
N MET A 64 39.89 2.33 8.34
CA MET A 64 39.12 3.58 8.38
C MET A 64 39.97 4.79 7.97
N ALA A 65 41.27 4.79 8.29
CA ALA A 65 42.20 5.81 7.83
C ALA A 65 42.42 5.77 6.31
N ALA A 66 42.48 4.57 5.71
CA ALA A 66 42.65 4.39 4.27
C ALA A 66 41.40 4.77 3.44
N GLU A 67 40.19 4.60 3.98
CA GLU A 67 38.92 4.89 3.29
C GLU A 67 38.36 6.31 3.56
N ARG A 68 39.17 7.21 4.14
CA ARG A 68 38.75 8.59 4.53
C ARG A 68 38.09 9.42 3.43
N GLY A 69 38.30 9.08 2.15
CA GLY A 69 37.73 9.78 0.99
C GLY A 69 36.24 9.49 0.71
N ASN A 70 35.57 8.58 1.42
CA ASN A 70 34.16 8.23 1.15
C ASN A 70 33.24 8.34 2.39
N PRO A 71 32.70 9.54 2.70
CA PRO A 71 31.94 9.80 3.92
C PRO A 71 30.66 8.96 4.06
N LYS A 72 29.99 8.66 2.94
CA LYS A 72 28.76 7.85 2.90
C LYS A 72 29.05 6.39 3.24
N PHE A 73 30.16 5.86 2.75
CA PHE A 73 30.60 4.50 3.08
C PHE A 73 31.05 4.36 4.53
N LEU A 74 31.77 5.36 5.06
CA LEU A 74 32.17 5.40 6.48
C LEU A 74 30.95 5.44 7.41
N LYS A 75 29.88 6.16 7.03
CA LYS A 75 28.60 6.16 7.76
C LYS A 75 27.93 4.78 7.74
N ASP A 76 27.86 4.13 6.58
CA ASP A 76 27.28 2.78 6.43
C ASP A 76 28.07 1.73 7.25
N ILE A 77 29.41 1.80 7.23
CA ILE A 77 30.27 0.92 8.04
C ILE A 77 30.10 1.23 9.52
N CYS A 78 30.09 2.49 9.95
CA CYS A 78 29.90 2.84 11.36
C CYS A 78 28.55 2.33 11.88
N ILE A 79 27.47 2.41 11.09
CA ILE A 79 26.14 1.86 11.45
C ILE A 79 26.19 0.33 11.56
N LYS A 80 26.84 -0.36 10.62
CA LYS A 80 26.95 -1.83 10.69
C LYS A 80 27.95 -2.31 11.75
N ALA A 81 29.03 -1.59 11.96
CA ALA A 81 30.02 -1.85 13.01
C ALA A 81 29.42 -1.58 14.38
N SER A 82 28.58 -0.55 14.53
CA SER A 82 27.82 -0.34 15.76
C SER A 82 26.73 -1.40 15.91
N ALA A 83 26.05 -1.84 14.86
CA ALA A 83 25.17 -3.01 14.94
C ALA A 83 25.94 -4.26 15.39
N VAL A 84 27.12 -4.56 14.82
CA VAL A 84 27.96 -5.72 15.20
C VAL A 84 28.57 -5.58 16.61
N CYS A 85 29.06 -4.41 17.00
CA CYS A 85 29.64 -4.15 18.32
C CYS A 85 28.59 -4.03 19.43
N VAL A 86 27.40 -3.51 19.14
CA VAL A 86 26.23 -3.51 20.05
C VAL A 86 25.68 -4.93 20.17
N THR A 87 25.79 -5.75 19.13
CA THR A 87 25.42 -7.17 19.13
C THR A 87 26.55 -8.13 19.51
N ASN A 88 27.73 -7.65 19.98
CA ASN A 88 28.87 -8.48 20.37
C ASN A 88 28.45 -9.63 21.32
N GLY A 89 28.14 -10.79 20.75
CA GLY A 89 27.82 -12.03 21.45
C GLY A 89 26.34 -12.35 21.75
N PHE A 90 25.35 -11.69 21.14
CA PHE A 90 23.93 -12.04 21.36
C PHE A 90 23.12 -12.46 20.13
N ALA A 91 23.53 -12.11 18.90
CA ALA A 91 22.90 -12.69 17.71
C ALA A 91 23.25 -14.19 17.51
N GLY A 92 24.13 -14.74 18.36
CA GLY A 92 24.38 -16.17 18.54
C GLY A 92 24.01 -16.70 19.94
N ARG A 93 23.37 -15.89 20.79
CA ARG A 93 22.74 -16.37 22.04
C ARG A 93 21.24 -16.16 21.92
N ASP A 94 20.60 -17.21 21.43
CA ASP A 94 19.23 -17.63 21.71
C ASP A 94 18.51 -16.74 22.76
N THR A 95 17.79 -15.70 22.30
CA THR A 95 16.96 -14.86 23.18
C THR A 95 15.83 -15.67 23.81
N SER A 96 15.56 -16.88 23.32
CA SER A 96 14.59 -17.84 23.82
C SER A 96 14.67 -18.09 25.32
N ARG A 97 15.87 -18.07 25.92
CA ARG A 97 15.99 -18.19 27.40
C ARG A 97 15.46 -16.96 28.15
N MET A 98 15.68 -15.77 27.60
CA MET A 98 15.18 -14.52 28.18
C MET A 98 13.70 -14.35 27.88
N GLU A 99 13.26 -14.64 26.66
CA GLU A 99 11.86 -14.65 26.25
C GLU A 99 11.05 -15.64 27.09
N GLY A 100 11.48 -16.91 27.18
CA GLY A 100 10.81 -17.92 28.01
C GLY A 100 10.78 -17.56 29.50
N TRP A 101 11.81 -16.86 30.00
CA TRP A 101 11.75 -16.34 31.37
C TRP A 101 10.76 -15.18 31.53
N MET A 102 10.72 -14.26 30.57
CA MET A 102 9.72 -13.18 30.56
C MET A 102 8.31 -13.75 30.41
N GLU A 103 8.15 -14.83 29.64
CA GLU A 103 6.89 -15.52 29.46
C GLU A 103 6.38 -16.05 30.81
N GLN A 104 7.21 -16.81 31.52
CA GLN A 104 6.87 -17.27 32.87
C GLN A 104 6.56 -16.12 33.84
N ALA A 105 7.31 -15.01 33.76
CA ALA A 105 7.09 -13.87 34.63
C ALA A 105 5.69 -13.24 34.40
N PHE A 106 5.28 -13.07 33.15
CA PHE A 106 3.96 -12.54 32.81
C PHE A 106 2.84 -13.58 32.99
N GLU A 107 3.12 -14.87 32.78
CA GLU A 107 2.15 -15.93 33.04
C GLU A 107 1.77 -16.00 34.53
N ASN A 108 2.77 -15.83 35.41
CA ASN A 108 2.54 -15.77 36.86
C ASN A 108 1.83 -14.49 37.30
N ASP A 109 2.14 -13.35 36.68
CA ASP A 109 1.52 -12.07 37.00
C ASP A 109 1.44 -11.14 35.77
N MET A 110 0.24 -11.07 35.17
CA MET A 110 -0.03 -10.20 34.03
C MET A 110 -0.13 -8.71 34.39
N THR A 111 -0.17 -8.34 35.68
CA THR A 111 -0.22 -6.94 36.12
C THR A 111 1.13 -6.24 35.98
N LEU A 112 2.23 -7.01 35.92
CA LEU A 112 3.59 -6.49 35.80
C LEU A 112 3.78 -5.62 34.54
N LYS A 113 4.44 -4.47 34.69
CA LYS A 113 4.72 -3.60 33.53
C LYS A 113 5.91 -4.15 32.73
N PRO A 114 5.91 -4.05 31.38
CA PRO A 114 7.06 -4.43 30.56
C PRO A 114 8.38 -3.76 30.99
N GLY A 115 8.31 -2.53 31.51
CA GLY A 115 9.45 -1.82 32.06
C GLY A 115 10.06 -2.46 33.31
N GLU A 116 9.24 -3.10 34.15
CA GLU A 116 9.68 -3.78 35.37
C GLU A 116 10.28 -5.14 35.04
N VAL A 117 9.58 -5.94 34.23
CA VAL A 117 10.08 -7.24 33.76
C VAL A 117 11.38 -7.08 32.96
N ALA A 118 11.51 -6.02 32.16
CA ALA A 118 12.76 -5.73 31.47
C ALA A 118 13.92 -5.45 32.44
N ARG A 119 13.72 -4.66 33.50
CA ARG A 119 14.77 -4.40 34.50
C ARG A 119 15.14 -5.66 35.27
N LEU A 120 14.16 -6.51 35.60
CA LEU A 120 14.38 -7.79 36.27
C LEU A 120 15.14 -8.77 35.36
N ALA A 121 14.78 -8.86 34.08
CA ALA A 121 15.51 -9.64 33.10
C ALA A 121 16.95 -9.14 32.94
N MET A 122 17.17 -7.82 32.88
CA MET A 122 18.52 -7.26 32.78
C MET A 122 19.38 -7.61 33.98
N LYS A 123 18.82 -7.58 35.19
CA LYS A 123 19.52 -8.01 36.42
C LYS A 123 19.83 -9.51 36.38
N LYS A 124 18.88 -10.34 35.96
CA LYS A 124 19.00 -11.80 35.92
C LYS A 124 20.00 -12.30 34.88
N PHE A 125 20.03 -11.68 33.70
CA PHE A 125 20.87 -12.09 32.58
C PHE A 125 22.16 -11.25 32.43
N GLY A 126 22.44 -10.34 33.38
CA GLY A 126 23.66 -9.52 33.38
C GLY A 126 23.75 -8.56 32.20
N ILE A 127 22.62 -7.99 31.74
CA ILE A 127 22.53 -7.19 30.53
C ILE A 127 22.91 -5.72 30.82
N PRO A 128 23.81 -5.11 30.04
CA PRO A 128 24.20 -3.70 30.21
C PRO A 128 23.03 -2.71 30.09
N HIS A 129 23.02 -1.65 30.90
CA HIS A 129 21.94 -0.66 30.96
C HIS A 129 21.58 -0.02 29.59
N ARG A 130 22.57 0.15 28.71
CA ARG A 130 22.39 0.67 27.34
C ARG A 130 21.40 -0.14 26.49
N MET A 131 21.10 -1.38 26.87
CA MET A 131 20.14 -2.25 26.16
C MET A 131 18.72 -2.19 26.74
N LEU A 132 18.45 -1.32 27.72
CA LEU A 132 17.15 -1.24 28.38
C LEU A 132 16.00 -1.01 27.39
N LEU A 133 16.19 -0.19 26.36
CA LEU A 133 15.16 0.04 25.34
C LEU A 133 14.83 -1.24 24.55
N PHE A 134 15.84 -2.03 24.20
CA PHE A 134 15.67 -3.31 23.53
C PHE A 134 14.95 -4.32 24.41
N VAL A 135 15.39 -4.49 25.67
CA VAL A 135 14.78 -5.44 26.61
C VAL A 135 13.35 -5.01 26.98
N LYS A 136 13.07 -3.71 27.05
CA LYS A 136 11.70 -3.17 27.20
C LYS A 136 10.82 -3.50 25.99
N LYS A 137 11.33 -3.35 24.77
CA LYS A 137 10.59 -3.73 23.54
C LYS A 137 10.28 -5.23 23.58
N LEU A 138 11.28 -6.05 23.92
CA LEU A 138 11.12 -7.51 24.03
C LEU A 138 10.09 -7.92 25.10
N ALA A 139 10.18 -7.37 26.31
CA ALA A 139 9.22 -7.65 27.38
C ALA A 139 7.79 -7.23 26.99
N ARG A 140 7.65 -6.14 26.24
CA ARG A 140 6.34 -5.71 25.72
C ARG A 140 5.81 -6.72 24.70
N THR A 141 6.64 -7.15 23.75
CA THR A 141 6.29 -8.19 22.78
C THR A 141 5.87 -9.50 23.43
N VAL A 142 6.63 -9.97 24.43
CA VAL A 142 6.32 -11.20 25.17
C VAL A 142 4.99 -11.09 25.91
N LYS A 143 4.75 -9.96 26.58
CA LYS A 143 3.48 -9.72 27.31
C LYS A 143 2.28 -9.77 26.38
N GLU A 144 2.35 -9.09 25.23
CA GLU A 144 1.26 -9.10 24.25
C GLU A 144 1.03 -10.50 23.66
N ARG A 145 2.09 -11.27 23.40
CA ARG A 145 1.98 -12.66 22.93
C ARG A 145 1.23 -13.56 23.91
N ILE A 146 1.42 -13.38 25.21
CA ILE A 146 0.68 -14.15 26.25
C ILE A 146 -0.78 -13.71 26.31
N ARG A 147 -1.03 -12.40 26.24
CA ARG A 147 -2.38 -11.84 26.23
C ARG A 147 -3.22 -12.40 25.08
N LEU A 148 -2.65 -12.43 23.87
CA LEU A 148 -3.29 -12.99 22.68
C LEU A 148 -3.62 -14.49 22.86
N ARG A 149 -2.68 -15.28 23.40
CA ARG A 149 -2.89 -16.72 23.67
C ARG A 149 -4.03 -17.00 24.65
N ARG A 150 -4.14 -16.23 25.75
CA ARG A 150 -5.18 -16.42 26.77
C ARG A 150 -6.60 -16.12 26.28
N ARG A 151 -6.75 -15.32 25.21
CA ARG A 151 -8.07 -15.00 24.64
C ARG A 151 -8.56 -16.03 23.62
N THR A 152 -7.65 -16.80 23.01
CA THR A 152 -8.00 -17.89 22.07
C THR A 152 -8.48 -19.17 22.76
N GLU A 153 -8.25 -19.32 24.07
CA GLU A 153 -8.79 -20.44 24.84
C GLU A 153 -10.29 -20.19 25.15
N PRO A 154 -11.20 -21.06 24.70
CA PRO A 154 -12.64 -20.83 24.87
C PRO A 154 -13.06 -21.02 26.34
N ASP A 155 -13.82 -20.06 26.87
CA ASP A 155 -14.66 -20.29 28.04
C ASP A 155 -15.81 -21.21 27.60
N GLU A 156 -15.83 -22.46 28.08
CA GLU A 156 -16.70 -23.56 27.61
C GLU A 156 -18.22 -23.30 27.79
N THR A 157 -18.64 -22.16 28.35
CA THR A 157 -20.02 -21.93 28.79
C THR A 157 -20.91 -21.13 27.81
N TYR A 158 -20.39 -20.57 26.71
CA TYR A 158 -21.19 -19.72 25.81
C TYR A 158 -21.46 -20.27 24.40
N ALA A 159 -20.86 -21.40 24.01
CA ALA A 159 -20.82 -21.85 22.61
C ALA A 159 -22.04 -22.67 22.11
N ALA A 160 -22.97 -23.08 22.99
CA ALA A 160 -23.87 -24.18 22.64
C ALA A 160 -25.10 -23.83 21.77
N ASN A 161 -25.60 -22.58 21.73
CA ASN A 161 -26.98 -22.34 21.24
C ASN A 161 -27.17 -21.33 20.08
N LYS A 162 -26.13 -20.90 19.37
CA LYS A 162 -26.27 -20.06 18.14
C LYS A 162 -25.51 -20.52 16.90
N ALA A 163 -24.69 -21.57 17.02
CA ALA A 163 -23.77 -22.08 15.98
C ALA A 163 -24.41 -22.53 14.65
N SER A 164 -25.74 -22.51 14.50
CA SER A 164 -26.44 -23.04 13.33
C SER A 164 -26.82 -22.01 12.26
N ALA A 165 -26.89 -20.71 12.56
CA ALA A 165 -27.44 -19.74 11.61
C ALA A 165 -26.37 -19.09 10.72
N ALA A 166 -25.27 -18.60 11.31
CA ALA A 166 -24.17 -17.96 10.59
C ALA A 166 -23.43 -18.95 9.66
N THR A 167 -23.19 -20.17 10.14
CA THR A 167 -22.55 -21.24 9.37
C THR A 167 -23.39 -21.68 8.17
N ARG A 168 -24.73 -21.72 8.30
CA ARG A 168 -25.64 -22.04 7.18
C ARG A 168 -25.71 -20.89 6.16
N LEU A 169 -25.84 -19.65 6.62
CA LEU A 169 -25.93 -18.46 5.74
C LEU A 169 -24.65 -18.18 4.94
N LEU A 170 -23.48 -18.51 5.49
CA LEU A 170 -22.20 -18.41 4.75
C LEU A 170 -21.94 -19.62 3.86
N ALA A 171 -22.44 -20.82 4.20
CA ALA A 171 -22.27 -22.03 3.39
C ALA A 171 -23.17 -22.05 2.13
N GLU A 172 -24.30 -21.35 2.12
CA GLU A 172 -25.27 -21.36 1.02
C GLU A 172 -24.84 -20.54 -0.22
N GLY A 173 -23.70 -19.83 -0.19
CA GLY A 173 -23.12 -19.20 -1.38
C GLY A 173 -23.99 -18.13 -2.07
N THR A 174 -25.08 -17.70 -1.43
CA THR A 174 -26.08 -16.77 -1.97
C THR A 174 -25.73 -15.32 -1.68
N TYR A 175 -24.53 -14.89 -2.09
CA TYR A 175 -24.19 -13.46 -2.14
C TYR A 175 -23.47 -13.11 -3.44
N SER A 176 -24.19 -13.27 -4.56
CA SER A 176 -23.97 -12.44 -5.75
C SER A 176 -24.89 -11.23 -5.63
N MET A 177 -24.45 -10.23 -4.87
CA MET A 177 -25.18 -8.98 -4.71
C MET A 177 -24.78 -8.02 -5.84
N ASN A 178 -25.47 -8.13 -6.98
CA ASN A 178 -25.60 -7.00 -7.90
C ASN A 178 -26.41 -5.91 -7.18
N VAL A 179 -25.76 -5.11 -6.34
CA VAL A 179 -26.38 -3.93 -5.74
C VAL A 179 -26.44 -2.86 -6.83
N SER A 180 -27.53 -2.85 -7.60
CA SER A 180 -27.94 -1.65 -8.32
C SER A 180 -28.38 -0.63 -7.25
N LEU A 181 -27.62 0.46 -7.10
CA LEU A 181 -27.88 1.57 -6.17
C LEU A 181 -29.08 2.43 -6.64
N ALA A 182 -30.21 1.80 -6.98
CA ALA A 182 -31.46 2.51 -7.15
C ALA A 182 -32.13 2.64 -5.78
N VAL A 183 -32.23 3.86 -5.28
CA VAL A 183 -32.98 4.22 -4.07
C VAL A 183 -34.47 3.91 -4.30
N PRO A 184 -35.13 3.06 -3.49
CA PRO A 184 -36.57 3.03 -3.44
C PRO A 184 -37.08 3.76 -2.19
N ASP A 185 -38.29 4.27 -2.38
CA ASP A 185 -39.00 5.26 -1.60
C ASP A 185 -39.24 4.92 -0.12
N MET A 186 -39.36 5.97 0.69
CA MET A 186 -39.61 5.91 2.13
C MET A 186 -41.03 5.43 2.44
N GLY A 187 -41.15 4.34 3.20
CA GLY A 187 -42.43 3.82 3.68
C GLY A 187 -42.30 3.07 5.01
N ALA A 188 -42.56 3.81 6.10
CA ALA A 188 -42.84 3.43 7.49
C ALA A 188 -42.80 1.95 7.93
N CYS A 189 -41.92 1.62 8.89
CA CYS A 189 -42.29 0.81 10.06
C CYS A 189 -41.29 1.06 11.21
N ALA A 190 -41.75 1.77 12.24
CA ALA A 190 -40.97 2.13 13.41
C ALA A 190 -40.92 0.98 14.43
N ARG A 191 -39.71 0.55 14.79
CA ARG A 191 -39.39 0.01 16.13
C ARG A 191 -38.21 0.81 16.68
N PRO A 192 -38.13 1.06 18.00
CA PRO A 192 -37.12 1.96 18.54
C PRO A 192 -35.74 1.31 18.39
N ALA A 193 -34.97 1.85 17.45
CA ALA A 193 -33.56 1.52 17.30
C ALA A 193 -32.82 2.08 18.52
N ILE A 194 -32.07 1.23 19.22
CA ILE A 194 -30.98 1.71 20.06
C ILE A 194 -29.90 2.21 19.09
N GLN A 195 -30.02 3.47 18.73
CA GLN A 195 -29.05 4.16 17.91
C GLN A 195 -27.83 4.46 18.79
N LEU A 196 -26.81 3.60 18.73
CA LEU A 196 -25.48 3.97 19.20
C LEU A 196 -24.87 4.91 18.15
N THR A 197 -25.24 6.19 18.19
CA THR A 197 -24.51 7.26 17.49
C THR A 197 -23.13 7.41 18.14
N LEU A 198 -22.17 6.60 17.71
CA LEU A 198 -20.75 6.87 17.90
C LEU A 198 -20.28 7.80 16.76
N PRO A 199 -19.44 8.81 17.04
CA PRO A 199 -18.80 9.62 16.01
C PRO A 199 -18.05 8.73 15.00
N GLY A 200 -17.89 9.20 13.75
CA GLY A 200 -17.10 8.47 12.75
C GLY A 200 -15.70 8.17 13.29
N LEU A 201 -15.27 6.91 13.23
CA LEU A 201 -14.04 6.44 13.90
C LEU A 201 -12.77 7.11 13.34
N LEU A 202 -12.86 7.70 12.14
CA LEU A 202 -11.79 8.48 11.50
C LEU A 202 -11.81 9.99 11.83
N ALA A 203 -12.77 10.48 12.62
CA ALA A 203 -12.86 11.90 12.97
C ALA A 203 -11.90 12.33 14.09
N GLU A 204 -11.22 11.37 14.74
CA GLU A 204 -10.23 11.67 15.76
C GLU A 204 -8.92 12.17 15.15
N SER A 205 -8.41 13.31 15.62
CA SER A 205 -7.13 13.85 15.18
C SER A 205 -5.99 12.88 15.53
N PRO A 206 -5.03 12.62 14.63
CA PRO A 206 -3.96 11.67 14.91
C PRO A 206 -3.05 12.17 16.03
N SER A 207 -2.77 11.29 17.00
CA SER A 207 -1.68 11.50 17.94
C SER A 207 -0.36 11.54 17.17
N LEU A 208 0.33 12.68 17.21
CA LEU A 208 1.67 12.88 16.63
C LEU A 208 2.77 12.03 17.30
N ILE A 209 2.43 11.23 18.31
CA ILE A 209 3.30 10.28 18.99
C ILE A 209 2.68 8.89 18.85
N PRO A 210 3.24 7.99 18.00
CA PRO A 210 2.74 6.64 17.88
C PRO A 210 3.09 5.86 19.15
N THR A 211 2.16 5.72 20.09
CA THR A 211 2.23 4.66 21.09
C THR A 211 1.58 3.42 20.52
N LYS A 212 2.33 2.68 19.69
CA LYS A 212 1.93 1.37 19.17
C LYS A 212 1.40 0.48 20.30
N ARG A 213 0.09 0.23 20.31
CA ARG A 213 -0.63 -0.56 21.32
C ARG A 213 -1.63 -1.47 20.63
N ILE A 214 -1.48 -2.77 20.83
CA ILE A 214 -2.39 -3.76 20.24
C ILE A 214 -3.83 -3.53 20.73
N GLU A 215 -3.98 -2.94 21.92
CA GLU A 215 -5.26 -2.56 22.52
C GLU A 215 -6.08 -1.60 21.65
N ASP A 216 -5.43 -0.77 20.85
CA ASP A 216 -6.14 0.16 19.97
C ASP A 216 -6.92 -0.63 18.90
N TYR A 217 -6.30 -1.68 18.34
CA TYR A 217 -6.99 -2.61 17.44
C TYR A 217 -8.06 -3.43 18.16
N GLU A 218 -7.74 -3.96 19.34
CA GLU A 218 -8.70 -4.73 20.14
C GLU A 218 -9.97 -3.92 20.41
N ALA A 219 -9.85 -2.64 20.80
CA ALA A 219 -11.00 -1.78 21.06
C ALA A 219 -11.95 -1.64 19.85
N LEU A 220 -11.41 -1.65 18.62
CA LEU A 220 -12.22 -1.62 17.39
C LEU A 220 -12.91 -2.96 17.10
N ILE A 221 -12.27 -4.07 17.49
CA ILE A 221 -12.67 -5.43 17.14
C ILE A 221 -13.57 -6.06 18.21
N ASP A 222 -13.40 -5.68 19.48
CA ASP A 222 -14.12 -6.20 20.65
C ASP A 222 -15.66 -6.28 20.43
N PRO A 223 -16.32 -5.28 19.81
CA PRO A 223 -17.76 -5.37 19.52
C PRO A 223 -18.17 -6.54 18.61
N TYR A 224 -17.24 -7.06 17.81
CA TYR A 224 -17.47 -8.12 16.82
C TYR A 224 -16.91 -9.47 17.25
N TRP A 225 -16.34 -9.56 18.46
CA TRP A 225 -15.74 -10.77 18.99
C TRP A 225 -16.65 -12.01 18.90
N PRO A 226 -17.96 -11.93 19.26
CA PRO A 226 -18.84 -13.10 19.13
C PRO A 226 -18.94 -13.62 17.69
N LEU A 227 -19.00 -12.73 16.70
CA LEU A 227 -19.09 -13.11 15.27
C LEU A 227 -17.78 -13.73 14.77
N LEU A 228 -16.64 -13.22 15.25
CA LEU A 228 -15.32 -13.75 14.90
C LEU A 228 -15.08 -15.14 15.51
N ALA A 229 -15.57 -15.36 16.73
CA ALA A 229 -15.53 -16.65 17.42
C ALA A 229 -16.34 -17.72 16.66
N GLU A 230 -17.54 -17.37 16.18
CA GLU A 230 -18.41 -18.28 15.41
C GLU A 230 -17.75 -18.81 14.12
N LEU A 231 -16.82 -18.06 13.51
CA LEU A 231 -16.13 -18.46 12.28
C LEU A 231 -14.79 -19.15 12.53
N SER A 232 -14.46 -19.48 13.79
CA SER A 232 -13.14 -20.01 14.18
C SER A 232 -11.97 -19.12 13.71
N SER A 233 -12.22 -17.80 13.61
CA SER A 233 -11.28 -16.83 13.06
C SER A 233 -10.36 -16.18 14.08
N LEU A 234 -10.53 -16.52 15.37
CA LEU A 234 -9.77 -15.92 16.47
C LEU A 234 -8.27 -16.23 16.40
N GLU A 235 -7.88 -17.44 15.98
CA GLU A 235 -6.46 -17.79 15.81
C GLU A 235 -5.81 -16.98 14.70
N VAL A 236 -6.49 -16.84 13.56
CA VAL A 236 -6.04 -16.04 12.42
C VAL A 236 -5.98 -14.57 12.78
N LEU A 237 -7.00 -14.07 13.50
CA LEU A 237 -7.02 -12.71 14.02
C LEU A 237 -5.83 -12.44 14.94
N ALA A 238 -5.58 -13.31 15.92
CA ALA A 238 -4.48 -13.17 16.85
C ALA A 238 -3.13 -13.17 16.12
N GLU A 239 -2.96 -14.05 15.13
CA GLU A 239 -1.73 -14.11 14.32
C GLU A 239 -1.55 -12.86 13.46
N LEU A 240 -2.60 -12.33 12.84
CA LEU A 240 -2.54 -11.08 12.06
C LEU A 240 -2.16 -9.89 12.95
N LEU A 241 -2.82 -9.74 14.11
CA LEU A 241 -2.51 -8.68 15.06
C LEU A 241 -1.08 -8.81 15.59
N ARG A 242 -0.61 -10.04 15.88
CA ARG A 242 0.77 -10.30 16.28
C ARG A 242 1.76 -9.90 15.18
N LEU A 243 1.51 -10.26 13.93
CA LEU A 243 2.37 -9.93 12.80
C LEU A 243 2.47 -8.41 12.58
N LEU A 244 1.34 -7.71 12.56
CA LEU A 244 1.33 -6.25 12.45
C LEU A 244 2.06 -5.60 13.63
N TYR A 245 1.86 -6.13 14.83
CA TYR A 245 2.50 -5.59 16.03
C TYR A 245 4.01 -5.84 16.08
N GLU A 246 4.49 -7.03 15.70
CA GLU A 246 5.91 -7.37 15.75
C GLU A 246 6.69 -6.84 14.53
N GLU A 247 6.09 -6.85 13.35
CA GLU A 247 6.79 -6.61 12.07
C GLU A 247 6.23 -5.46 11.22
N GLY A 248 5.11 -4.85 11.63
CA GLY A 248 4.46 -3.74 10.90
C GLY A 248 5.17 -2.37 11.00
N ASP A 249 6.35 -2.28 11.62
CA ASP A 249 7.19 -1.06 11.68
C ASP A 249 7.85 -0.72 10.31
N VAL A 250 7.39 -1.34 9.23
CA VAL A 250 7.84 -1.09 7.86
C VAL A 250 6.99 0.02 7.21
N PRO A 251 7.51 0.76 6.22
CA PRO A 251 6.70 1.74 5.49
C PRO A 251 5.44 1.12 4.89
N SER A 252 4.32 1.84 4.97
CA SER A 252 3.05 1.42 4.37
C SER A 252 3.09 1.45 2.84
N VAL A 253 3.97 2.27 2.24
CA VAL A 253 4.28 2.25 0.80
C VAL A 253 5.74 1.83 0.62
N VAL A 254 5.99 0.67 0.01
CA VAL A 254 7.35 0.14 -0.10
C VAL A 254 7.98 0.54 -1.44
N THR A 255 9.25 0.97 -1.39
CA THR A 255 9.96 1.35 -2.63
C THR A 255 10.15 0.15 -3.56
N TRP A 256 10.27 0.45 -4.86
CA TRP A 256 10.71 -0.53 -5.84
C TRP A 256 12.17 -0.96 -5.61
N SER A 257 12.38 -1.98 -4.78
CA SER A 257 13.72 -2.50 -4.49
C SER A 257 14.05 -3.75 -5.31
N GLY A 258 13.91 -3.71 -6.64
CA GLY A 258 14.32 -4.74 -7.60
C GLY A 258 13.72 -6.16 -7.42
N LYS A 259 12.95 -6.39 -6.35
CA LYS A 259 12.40 -7.68 -5.95
C LYS A 259 10.94 -7.56 -5.51
N THR A 260 10.54 -6.53 -4.76
CA THR A 260 9.13 -6.28 -4.40
C THR A 260 8.54 -5.23 -5.32
N SER A 261 7.35 -5.50 -5.87
CA SER A 261 6.57 -4.60 -6.71
C SER A 261 5.41 -4.03 -5.91
N ASP A 262 5.47 -2.75 -5.58
CA ASP A 262 4.33 -2.01 -5.02
C ASP A 262 3.76 -1.10 -6.11
N GLN A 263 2.52 -1.36 -6.50
CA GLN A 263 1.83 -0.59 -7.53
C GLN A 263 1.52 0.84 -7.05
N GLU A 264 1.33 1.01 -5.75
CA GLU A 264 1.07 2.30 -5.14
C GLU A 264 2.28 3.22 -5.24
N TYR A 265 3.49 2.68 -5.03
CA TYR A 265 4.75 3.40 -5.27
C TYR A 265 4.85 3.91 -6.72
N MET A 266 4.45 3.09 -7.70
CA MET A 266 4.46 3.50 -9.12
C MET A 266 3.48 4.63 -9.41
N ASN A 267 2.31 4.61 -8.78
CA ASN A 267 1.29 5.65 -8.90
C ASN A 267 1.74 6.97 -8.24
N LEU A 268 2.42 6.89 -7.10
CA LEU A 268 2.86 8.04 -6.31
C LEU A 268 4.19 8.65 -6.77
N ARG A 269 4.91 8.04 -7.72
CA ARG A 269 6.24 8.51 -8.15
C ARG A 269 6.23 9.96 -8.67
N GLU A 270 5.12 10.40 -9.26
CA GLU A 270 4.90 11.76 -9.74
C GLU A 270 4.45 12.72 -8.62
N TYR A 271 3.99 12.18 -7.50
CA TYR A 271 3.49 12.89 -6.31
C TYR A 271 4.47 12.75 -5.15
N LYS A 272 5.70 13.25 -5.32
CA LYS A 272 6.81 13.06 -4.36
C LYS A 272 6.44 13.42 -2.93
N HIS A 273 5.73 14.54 -2.72
CA HIS A 273 5.29 14.98 -1.39
C HIS A 273 4.37 13.95 -0.72
N PHE A 274 3.37 13.45 -1.45
CA PHE A 274 2.47 12.41 -0.93
C PHE A 274 3.22 11.10 -0.69
N LEU A 275 4.15 10.74 -1.58
CA LEU A 275 4.99 9.56 -1.38
C LEU A 275 5.81 9.64 -0.09
N GLU A 276 6.42 10.80 0.19
CA GLU A 276 7.21 11.04 1.40
C GLU A 276 6.35 10.92 2.67
N ILE A 277 5.15 11.51 2.65
CA ILE A 277 4.16 11.37 3.74
C ILE A 277 3.83 9.89 3.96
N LEU A 278 3.36 9.18 2.93
CA LEU A 278 2.89 7.80 3.06
C LEU A 278 4.02 6.81 3.40
N GLN A 279 5.25 7.07 2.99
CA GLN A 279 6.43 6.30 3.39
C GLN A 279 6.84 6.51 4.85
N SER A 280 6.47 7.64 5.45
CA SER A 280 6.69 7.89 6.88
C SER A 280 5.70 7.16 7.78
N ILE A 281 4.57 6.72 7.22
CA ILE A 281 3.51 6.00 7.91
C ILE A 281 3.85 4.51 7.93
N SER A 282 3.79 3.91 9.11
CA SER A 282 4.06 2.48 9.26
C SER A 282 2.89 1.65 8.70
N LEU A 283 3.17 0.43 8.24
CA LEU A 283 2.15 -0.52 7.83
C LEU A 283 1.15 -0.79 8.97
N TYR A 284 1.64 -0.79 10.22
CA TYR A 284 0.79 -0.92 11.40
C TYR A 284 -0.22 0.24 11.52
N ASP A 285 0.21 1.48 11.38
CA ASP A 285 -0.68 2.64 11.51
C ASP A 285 -1.65 2.73 10.33
N HIS A 286 -1.15 2.43 9.13
CA HIS A 286 -1.98 2.40 7.93
C HIS A 286 -3.08 1.34 8.03
N THR A 287 -2.72 0.11 8.40
CA THR A 287 -3.70 -0.98 8.56
C THR A 287 -4.75 -0.65 9.63
N TYR A 288 -4.38 0.13 10.66
CA TYR A 288 -5.31 0.59 11.69
C TYR A 288 -6.31 1.61 11.12
N ASN A 289 -5.82 2.56 10.33
CA ASN A 289 -6.68 3.52 9.63
C ASN A 289 -7.61 2.84 8.63
N VAL A 290 -7.10 1.85 7.88
CA VAL A 290 -7.91 1.02 6.97
C VAL A 290 -8.98 0.26 7.73
N LEU A 291 -8.67 -0.35 8.88
CA LEU A 291 -9.67 -1.05 9.69
C LEU A 291 -10.79 -0.11 10.16
N LYS A 292 -10.44 1.07 10.68
CA LYS A 292 -11.44 2.09 11.07
C LYS A 292 -12.34 2.46 9.89
N ALA A 293 -11.73 2.78 8.75
CA ALA A 293 -12.45 3.15 7.53
C ALA A 293 -13.38 2.02 7.05
N ALA A 294 -12.89 0.78 7.05
CA ALA A 294 -13.63 -0.39 6.60
C ALA A 294 -14.83 -0.67 7.49
N LEU A 295 -14.69 -0.52 8.82
CA LEU A 295 -15.79 -0.69 9.76
C LEU A 295 -16.87 0.39 9.58
N ASP A 296 -16.48 1.65 9.39
CA ASP A 296 -17.42 2.74 9.09
C ASP A 296 -18.19 2.45 7.80
N ILE A 297 -17.49 2.14 6.71
CA ILE A 297 -18.10 1.85 5.40
C ILE A 297 -18.99 0.60 5.48
N ALA A 298 -18.56 -0.46 6.17
CA ALA A 298 -19.33 -1.69 6.32
C ALA A 298 -20.63 -1.45 7.08
N ARG A 299 -20.62 -0.65 8.15
CA ARG A 299 -21.83 -0.29 8.91
C ARG A 299 -22.85 0.43 8.02
N ASP A 300 -22.38 1.40 7.23
CA ASP A 300 -23.23 2.16 6.30
C ASP A 300 -23.77 1.28 5.16
N THR A 301 -22.94 0.36 4.66
CA THR A 301 -23.28 -0.54 3.54
C THR A 301 -24.27 -1.63 3.98
N PHE A 302 -24.07 -2.22 5.16
CA PHE A 302 -24.85 -3.37 5.60
C PHE A 302 -26.15 -3.00 6.32
N ARG A 303 -26.26 -1.79 6.90
CA ARG A 303 -27.46 -1.28 7.60
C ARG A 303 -28.18 -2.34 8.47
N GLN A 304 -27.41 -3.12 9.25
CA GLN A 304 -27.88 -4.20 10.15
C GLN A 304 -28.44 -5.47 9.47
N ARG A 305 -28.41 -5.60 8.14
CA ARG A 305 -28.91 -6.78 7.42
C ARG A 305 -27.85 -7.85 7.15
N HIS A 306 -26.57 -7.47 7.20
CA HIS A 306 -25.45 -8.33 6.78
C HIS A 306 -24.25 -8.26 7.75
N ASP A 307 -24.50 -8.12 9.05
CA ASP A 307 -23.45 -8.08 10.07
C ASP A 307 -22.55 -9.34 10.06
N LEU A 308 -23.05 -10.44 9.50
CA LEU A 308 -22.31 -11.69 9.28
C LEU A 308 -21.12 -11.56 8.32
N LEU A 309 -21.03 -10.49 7.52
CA LEU A 309 -19.89 -10.22 6.63
C LEU A 309 -18.79 -9.40 7.32
N LEU A 310 -19.05 -8.80 8.50
CA LEU A 310 -18.06 -8.01 9.24
C LEU A 310 -16.79 -8.79 9.58
N PRO A 311 -16.83 -10.07 10.00
CA PRO A 311 -15.62 -10.86 10.19
C PRO A 311 -14.73 -10.90 8.95
N SER A 312 -15.34 -11.06 7.76
CA SER A 312 -14.59 -11.07 6.49
C SER A 312 -13.97 -9.71 6.20
N VAL A 313 -14.70 -8.62 6.46
CA VAL A 313 -14.17 -7.25 6.31
C VAL A 313 -13.00 -7.01 7.26
N ILE A 314 -13.13 -7.40 8.54
CA ILE A 314 -12.07 -7.22 9.55
C ILE A 314 -10.82 -8.00 9.15
N ILE A 315 -10.95 -9.29 8.84
CA ILE A 315 -9.80 -10.12 8.46
C ILE A 315 -9.16 -9.63 7.15
N ALA A 316 -9.97 -9.27 6.15
CA ALA A 316 -9.44 -8.75 4.89
C ALA A 316 -8.73 -7.40 5.08
N ALA A 317 -9.29 -6.47 5.88
CA ALA A 317 -8.67 -5.18 6.19
C ALA A 317 -7.33 -5.35 6.92
N LEU A 318 -7.27 -6.24 7.93
CA LEU A 318 -6.03 -6.54 8.64
C LEU A 318 -4.97 -7.21 7.77
N ALA A 319 -5.40 -8.03 6.80
CA ALA A 319 -4.50 -8.84 5.99
C ALA A 319 -4.08 -8.18 4.66
N HIS A 320 -4.77 -7.15 4.17
CA HIS A 320 -4.65 -6.68 2.78
C HIS A 320 -3.19 -6.40 2.36
N ASP A 321 -2.42 -5.75 3.24
CA ASP A 321 -1.05 -5.30 2.96
C ASP A 321 0.03 -6.10 3.68
N ILE A 322 -0.28 -7.21 4.37
CA ILE A 322 0.75 -7.99 5.10
C ILE A 322 1.84 -8.54 4.17
N GLY A 323 1.57 -8.66 2.87
CA GLY A 323 2.58 -9.01 1.88
C GLY A 323 3.73 -8.00 1.74
N LYS A 324 3.59 -6.79 2.30
CA LYS A 324 4.66 -5.78 2.41
C LYS A 324 5.66 -6.12 3.53
N ILE A 325 5.32 -7.02 4.46
CA ILE A 325 6.20 -7.44 5.56
C ILE A 325 7.38 -8.25 5.01
N PRO A 326 8.63 -7.88 5.34
CA PRO A 326 9.81 -8.54 4.78
C PRO A 326 9.97 -10.03 5.12
N SER A 327 9.52 -10.51 6.28
CA SER A 327 9.60 -11.93 6.63
C SER A 327 8.70 -12.77 5.73
N ILE A 328 7.44 -12.38 5.58
CA ILE A 328 6.43 -13.00 4.71
C ILE A 328 6.95 -13.02 3.27
N TRP A 329 7.36 -11.85 2.78
CA TRP A 329 7.93 -11.69 1.46
C TRP A 329 9.10 -12.64 1.17
N ARG A 330 10.10 -12.71 2.06
CA ARG A 330 11.31 -13.52 1.86
C ARG A 330 11.03 -15.03 1.89
N SER A 331 10.01 -15.44 2.63
CA SER A 331 9.58 -16.84 2.71
C SER A 331 8.64 -17.26 1.58
N SER A 332 8.14 -16.31 0.79
CA SER A 332 7.14 -16.58 -0.24
C SER A 332 7.75 -17.17 -1.51
N ASN A 333 7.09 -18.20 -2.05
CA ASN A 333 7.40 -18.79 -3.36
C ASN A 333 6.64 -18.13 -4.52
N VAL A 334 5.87 -17.06 -4.26
CA VAL A 334 5.04 -16.39 -5.27
C VAL A 334 5.89 -15.69 -6.32
N LYS A 335 5.72 -16.10 -7.58
CA LYS A 335 6.46 -15.54 -8.73
C LYS A 335 6.08 -14.11 -9.08
N SER A 336 4.81 -13.73 -8.91
CA SER A 336 4.27 -12.43 -9.34
C SER A 336 4.87 -11.26 -8.56
N ARG A 337 5.49 -11.51 -7.41
CA ARG A 337 6.27 -10.51 -6.65
C ARG A 337 5.51 -9.23 -6.27
N ARG A 338 4.18 -9.26 -6.35
CA ARG A 338 3.28 -8.21 -5.89
C ARG A 338 2.78 -8.53 -4.50
N HIS A 339 2.63 -7.53 -3.65
CA HIS A 339 2.36 -7.75 -2.23
C HIS A 339 0.95 -8.32 -2.00
N GLU A 340 -0.03 -7.97 -2.83
CA GLU A 340 -1.39 -8.51 -2.75
C GLU A 340 -1.41 -10.03 -3.00
N SER A 341 -0.55 -10.52 -3.90
CA SER A 341 -0.43 -11.96 -4.16
C SER A 341 0.27 -12.69 -3.01
N VAL A 342 1.33 -12.08 -2.46
CA VAL A 342 2.11 -12.64 -1.36
C VAL A 342 1.29 -12.67 -0.07
N GLY A 343 0.60 -11.58 0.25
CA GLY A 343 -0.30 -11.48 1.40
C GLY A 343 -1.46 -12.46 1.30
N ALA A 344 -2.08 -12.59 0.11
CA ALA A 344 -3.17 -13.54 -0.10
C ALA A 344 -2.75 -15.00 0.13
N VAL A 345 -1.57 -15.41 -0.36
CA VAL A 345 -1.05 -16.78 -0.11
C VAL A 345 -0.76 -16.99 1.37
N LYS A 346 -0.15 -16.01 2.04
CA LYS A 346 0.12 -16.13 3.48
C LYS A 346 -1.16 -16.20 4.31
N LEU A 347 -2.20 -15.45 3.95
CA LEU A 347 -3.51 -15.54 4.59
C LEU A 347 -4.18 -16.89 4.32
N GLU A 348 -4.10 -17.39 3.08
CA GLU A 348 -4.60 -18.71 2.70
C GLU A 348 -3.96 -19.82 3.55
N ASP A 349 -2.63 -19.75 3.76
CA ASP A 349 -1.91 -20.67 4.65
C ASP A 349 -2.43 -20.61 6.10
N MET A 350 -2.64 -19.41 6.66
CA MET A 350 -3.21 -19.23 8.01
C MET A 350 -4.61 -19.82 8.15
N LEU A 351 -5.39 -19.79 7.07
CA LEU A 351 -6.76 -20.27 7.04
C LEU A 351 -6.88 -21.77 6.79
N THR A 352 -5.78 -22.50 6.56
CA THR A 352 -5.80 -23.92 6.16
C THR A 352 -6.64 -24.78 7.13
N SER A 353 -6.50 -24.55 8.44
CA SER A 353 -7.19 -25.31 9.50
C SER A 353 -8.67 -24.96 9.69
N GLN A 354 -9.19 -23.91 9.06
CA GLN A 354 -10.59 -23.52 9.24
C GLN A 354 -11.55 -24.36 8.39
N GLY A 355 -12.80 -24.53 8.83
CA GLY A 355 -13.80 -25.33 8.09
C GLY A 355 -14.63 -24.56 7.05
N ASN A 356 -14.57 -23.22 7.02
CA ASN A 356 -15.49 -22.40 6.22
C ASN A 356 -14.86 -21.91 4.89
N ASP A 357 -14.96 -22.73 3.84
CA ASP A 357 -14.35 -22.42 2.54
C ASP A 357 -14.90 -21.16 1.86
N VAL A 358 -16.16 -20.78 2.10
CA VAL A 358 -16.74 -19.57 1.52
C VAL A 358 -16.11 -18.33 2.13
N PHE A 359 -16.01 -18.31 3.47
CA PHE A 359 -15.29 -17.26 4.20
C PHE A 359 -13.85 -17.13 3.70
N LYS A 360 -13.11 -18.26 3.64
CA LYS A 360 -11.71 -18.28 3.18
C LYS A 360 -11.56 -17.69 1.78
N LYS A 361 -12.36 -18.18 0.83
CA LYS A 361 -12.30 -17.72 -0.57
C LYS A 361 -12.61 -16.24 -0.67
N SER A 362 -13.57 -15.75 0.11
CA SER A 362 -13.97 -14.35 0.11
C SER A 362 -12.85 -13.43 0.64
N VAL A 363 -12.27 -13.73 1.81
CA VAL A 363 -11.20 -12.89 2.39
C VAL A 363 -9.91 -12.94 1.57
N VAL A 364 -9.52 -14.13 1.09
CA VAL A 364 -8.32 -14.28 0.24
C VAL A 364 -8.51 -13.57 -1.09
N LYS A 365 -9.71 -13.61 -1.68
CA LYS A 365 -10.04 -12.87 -2.89
C LYS A 365 -9.94 -11.36 -2.66
N ALA A 366 -10.48 -10.84 -1.56
CA ALA A 366 -10.40 -9.43 -1.22
C ALA A 366 -8.94 -8.95 -1.09
N VAL A 367 -8.12 -9.68 -0.34
CA VAL A 367 -6.68 -9.40 -0.23
C VAL A 367 -5.98 -9.48 -1.59
N ARG A 368 -6.31 -10.45 -2.44
CA ARG A 368 -5.64 -10.62 -3.75
C ARG A 368 -5.99 -9.52 -4.76
N LEU A 369 -7.15 -8.87 -4.61
CA LEU A 369 -7.73 -7.98 -5.62
C LEU A 369 -7.83 -6.52 -5.17
N HIS A 370 -7.32 -6.17 -3.99
CA HIS A 370 -7.40 -4.81 -3.45
C HIS A 370 -6.59 -3.75 -4.24
N HIS A 371 -5.86 -4.12 -5.30
CA HIS A 371 -5.25 -3.16 -6.25
C HIS A 371 -5.90 -3.11 -7.63
N THR A 372 -6.70 -4.12 -7.97
CA THR A 372 -7.25 -4.25 -9.32
C THR A 372 -8.73 -3.96 -9.37
N GLY A 373 -9.46 -4.29 -8.30
CA GLY A 373 -10.91 -4.16 -8.22
C GLY A 373 -11.61 -5.09 -9.20
N ILE A 374 -12.50 -5.96 -8.70
CA ILE A 374 -13.48 -6.62 -9.55
C ILE A 374 -14.83 -5.95 -9.28
N ASP A 375 -15.56 -5.65 -10.35
CA ASP A 375 -16.96 -5.23 -10.27
C ASP A 375 -17.78 -6.37 -9.65
N ASN A 376 -18.45 -6.09 -8.53
CA ASN A 376 -19.46 -6.90 -7.83
C ASN A 376 -19.02 -7.71 -6.59
N ASP A 377 -17.82 -7.52 -6.03
CA ASP A 377 -17.45 -8.11 -4.72
C ASP A 377 -17.53 -7.07 -3.59
N THR A 378 -18.51 -7.21 -2.70
CA THR A 378 -18.78 -6.22 -1.64
C THR A 378 -17.62 -6.07 -0.65
N ILE A 379 -16.98 -7.16 -0.21
CA ILE A 379 -15.89 -7.10 0.77
C ILE A 379 -14.65 -6.46 0.13
N THR A 380 -14.31 -6.88 -1.09
CA THR A 380 -13.21 -6.25 -1.86
C THR A 380 -13.44 -4.76 -2.05
N ARG A 381 -14.69 -4.35 -2.36
CA ARG A 381 -15.06 -2.93 -2.49
C ARG A 381 -14.89 -2.16 -1.19
N ILE A 382 -15.36 -2.70 -0.06
CA ILE A 382 -15.21 -2.08 1.25
C ILE A 382 -13.73 -1.87 1.58
N VAL A 383 -12.88 -2.88 1.38
CA VAL A 383 -11.43 -2.77 1.64
C VAL A 383 -10.76 -1.76 0.71
N LEU A 384 -11.15 -1.73 -0.57
CA LEU A 384 -10.66 -0.75 -1.54
C LEU A 384 -11.00 0.70 -1.14
N ASP A 385 -12.26 0.94 -0.79
CA ASP A 385 -12.74 2.27 -0.43
C ASP A 385 -12.17 2.70 0.94
N ALA A 386 -11.97 1.74 1.85
CA ALA A 386 -11.29 1.93 3.13
C ALA A 386 -9.82 2.33 2.96
N ASP A 387 -9.10 1.67 2.07
CA ASP A 387 -7.72 2.03 1.71
C ASP A 387 -7.65 3.47 1.19
N VAL A 388 -8.51 3.83 0.22
CA VAL A 388 -8.59 5.22 -0.29
C VAL A 388 -8.84 6.23 0.82
N ARG A 389 -9.87 6.00 1.64
CA ARG A 389 -10.25 6.90 2.73
C ARG A 389 -9.14 7.03 3.77
N SER A 390 -8.40 5.95 4.03
CA SER A 390 -7.23 5.99 4.92
C SER A 390 -6.11 6.84 4.33
N ARG A 391 -5.80 6.73 3.03
CA ARG A 391 -4.77 7.53 2.36
C ARG A 391 -5.11 9.01 2.32
N GLU A 392 -6.36 9.31 2.06
CA GLU A 392 -6.93 10.65 2.13
C GLU A 392 -6.74 11.27 3.52
N TYR A 393 -7.13 10.54 4.56
CA TYR A 393 -6.94 10.95 5.95
C TYR A 393 -5.46 11.14 6.30
N GLU A 394 -4.60 10.21 5.92
CA GLU A 394 -3.15 10.24 6.18
C GLU A 394 -2.47 11.46 5.55
N ILE A 395 -2.77 11.74 4.27
CA ILE A 395 -2.20 12.89 3.55
C ILE A 395 -2.71 14.20 4.14
N THR A 396 -4.02 14.34 4.33
CA THR A 396 -4.62 15.60 4.82
C THR A 396 -4.29 15.88 6.29
N SER A 397 -4.07 14.85 7.10
CA SER A 397 -3.60 15.01 8.47
C SER A 397 -2.14 15.46 8.54
N ALA A 398 -1.29 14.97 7.63
CA ALA A 398 0.12 15.34 7.57
C ALA A 398 0.33 16.72 6.89
N ASP A 399 -0.52 17.07 5.92
CA ASP A 399 -0.52 18.36 5.24
C ASP A 399 -1.93 18.96 5.18
N PRO A 400 -2.30 19.77 6.20
CA PRO A 400 -3.61 20.42 6.26
C PRO A 400 -3.87 21.44 5.15
N ALA A 401 -2.85 21.83 4.36
CA ALA A 401 -3.05 22.70 3.20
C ALA A 401 -3.67 21.94 2.01
N VAL A 402 -3.64 20.61 2.03
CA VAL A 402 -4.28 19.75 1.04
C VAL A 402 -5.72 19.50 1.48
N THR A 403 -6.67 19.70 0.56
CA THR A 403 -8.10 19.51 0.83
C THR A 403 -8.72 18.46 -0.07
N ILE A 404 -9.77 17.79 0.41
CA ILE A 404 -10.55 16.83 -0.39
C ILE A 404 -11.89 17.51 -0.71
N LYS A 405 -12.24 17.55 -1.99
CA LYS A 405 -13.49 18.13 -2.47
C LYS A 405 -14.04 17.28 -3.62
N PRO A 406 -15.38 17.14 -3.76
CA PRO A 406 -15.99 16.57 -4.96
C PRO A 406 -15.53 17.31 -6.22
N MET A 407 -15.34 16.60 -7.34
CA MET A 407 -14.87 17.21 -8.60
C MET A 407 -15.73 18.38 -9.04
N ARG A 408 -17.04 18.25 -8.86
CA ARG A 408 -18.02 19.28 -9.19
C ARG A 408 -17.81 20.62 -8.46
N GLU A 409 -17.18 20.60 -7.28
CA GLU A 409 -16.90 21.80 -6.49
C GLU A 409 -15.58 22.47 -6.85
N TRP A 410 -14.61 21.71 -7.35
CA TRP A 410 -13.27 22.24 -7.59
C TRP A 410 -12.87 22.38 -9.05
N LEU A 411 -13.44 21.57 -9.95
CA LEU A 411 -13.12 21.61 -11.36
C LEU A 411 -13.82 22.81 -12.00
N ASP A 412 -13.01 23.79 -12.38
CA ASP A 412 -13.46 24.92 -13.18
C ASP A 412 -13.35 24.52 -14.66
N LEU A 413 -14.51 24.46 -15.32
CA LEU A 413 -14.59 24.10 -16.73
C LEU A 413 -13.99 25.16 -17.66
N THR A 414 -14.01 26.44 -17.28
CA THR A 414 -13.35 27.50 -18.05
C THR A 414 -11.84 27.30 -18.01
N GLN A 415 -11.29 27.10 -16.80
CA GLN A 415 -9.86 26.80 -16.64
C GLN A 415 -9.47 25.51 -17.36
N LEU A 416 -10.33 24.47 -17.35
CA LEU A 416 -10.11 23.24 -18.11
C LEU A 416 -10.00 23.53 -19.62
N ALA A 417 -10.90 24.35 -20.17
CA ALA A 417 -10.89 24.72 -21.58
C ALA A 417 -9.62 25.47 -21.96
N GLU A 418 -9.25 26.51 -21.19
CA GLU A 418 -8.03 27.30 -21.38
C GLU A 418 -6.77 26.43 -21.33
N THR A 419 -6.78 25.42 -20.47
CA THR A 419 -5.64 24.53 -20.25
C THR A 419 -5.46 23.52 -21.39
N ILE A 420 -6.55 23.10 -22.04
CA ILE A 420 -6.54 22.18 -23.18
C ILE A 420 -6.24 22.92 -24.49
N LEU A 421 -6.72 24.17 -24.61
CA LEU A 421 -6.67 24.98 -25.83
C LEU A 421 -5.31 24.97 -26.56
N PRO A 422 -4.16 25.16 -25.90
CA PRO A 422 -2.86 25.20 -26.58
C PRO A 422 -2.46 23.87 -27.25
N ALA A 423 -3.02 22.75 -26.78
CA ALA A 423 -2.70 21.42 -27.30
C ALA A 423 -3.62 20.97 -28.43
N ILE A 424 -4.61 21.79 -28.81
CA ILE A 424 -5.52 21.49 -29.92
C ILE A 424 -4.74 21.64 -31.23
N ASN A 425 -4.77 20.58 -32.05
CA ASN A 425 -4.04 20.49 -33.31
C ASN A 425 -2.51 20.62 -33.19
N GLU A 426 -1.98 20.50 -31.97
CA GLU A 426 -0.55 20.44 -31.72
C GLU A 426 -0.03 19.00 -31.92
N LEU A 427 1.01 18.88 -32.73
CA LEU A 427 1.69 17.61 -32.96
C LEU A 427 2.91 17.48 -32.06
N THR A 428 2.94 16.41 -31.28
CA THR A 428 4.05 16.05 -30.40
C THR A 428 4.68 14.75 -30.85
N ILE A 429 5.97 14.57 -30.57
CA ILE A 429 6.68 13.33 -30.90
C ILE A 429 6.71 12.45 -29.65
N ARG A 430 6.05 11.29 -29.70
CA ARG A 430 6.13 10.24 -28.67
C ARG A 430 6.58 8.93 -29.30
N ASN A 431 7.62 8.30 -28.74
CA ASN A 431 8.15 7.01 -29.23
C ASN A 431 8.44 7.00 -30.74
N ARG A 432 9.05 8.08 -31.26
CA ARG A 432 9.34 8.30 -32.70
C ARG A 432 8.09 8.34 -33.60
N LYS A 433 6.90 8.53 -33.02
CA LYS A 433 5.64 8.72 -33.75
C LYS A 433 5.06 10.09 -33.45
N THR A 434 4.54 10.75 -34.48
CA THR A 434 3.83 12.01 -34.33
C THR A 434 2.41 11.73 -33.83
N VAL A 435 2.08 12.26 -32.66
CA VAL A 435 0.79 12.09 -31.98
C VAL A 435 0.21 13.45 -31.61
N TRP A 436 -1.10 13.51 -31.46
CA TRP A 436 -1.82 14.69 -30.98
C TRP A 436 -2.57 14.37 -29.68
N ASN A 437 -2.80 15.39 -28.87
CA ASN A 437 -3.55 15.28 -27.62
C ASN A 437 -5.02 15.67 -27.77
N ALA A 438 -5.27 16.68 -28.60
CA ALA A 438 -6.59 17.07 -29.05
C ALA A 438 -6.54 17.49 -30.53
N MET A 439 -7.62 17.25 -31.27
CA MET A 439 -7.73 17.63 -32.68
C MET A 439 -9.11 18.20 -32.96
N SER A 440 -9.18 19.36 -33.60
CA SER A 440 -10.46 19.90 -34.08
C SER A 440 -10.87 19.22 -35.39
N PHE A 441 -12.17 19.04 -35.63
CA PHE A 441 -12.73 18.73 -36.94
C PHE A 441 -14.22 19.10 -36.95
N ASN A 442 -14.62 19.95 -37.89
CA ASN A 442 -16.02 20.29 -38.16
C ASN A 442 -16.82 20.74 -36.91
N GLY A 443 -16.30 21.71 -36.15
CA GLY A 443 -16.99 22.24 -34.97
C GLY A 443 -16.83 21.40 -33.68
N ILE A 444 -16.04 20.32 -33.72
CA ILE A 444 -15.84 19.39 -32.61
C ILE A 444 -14.34 19.23 -32.34
N VAL A 445 -13.96 19.26 -31.08
CA VAL A 445 -12.61 18.93 -30.62
C VAL A 445 -12.62 17.54 -30.00
N TYR A 446 -11.83 16.65 -30.58
CA TYR A 446 -11.66 15.27 -30.13
C TYR A 446 -10.46 15.23 -29.18
N CYS A 447 -10.71 15.03 -27.90
CA CYS A 447 -9.65 14.98 -26.89
C CYS A 447 -9.29 13.52 -26.54
N ILE A 448 -7.99 13.22 -26.48
CA ILE A 448 -7.50 11.93 -26.01
C ILE A 448 -7.76 11.82 -24.50
N PRO A 449 -8.42 10.75 -24.01
CA PRO A 449 -8.81 10.65 -22.60
C PRO A 449 -7.64 10.72 -21.61
N GLU A 450 -6.51 10.10 -21.95
CA GLU A 450 -5.29 10.16 -21.15
C GLU A 450 -4.80 11.61 -20.97
N TYR A 451 -4.89 12.42 -22.03
CA TYR A 451 -4.52 13.83 -21.96
C TYR A 451 -5.46 14.62 -21.06
N VAL A 452 -6.78 14.44 -21.20
CA VAL A 452 -7.77 15.10 -20.32
C VAL A 452 -7.51 14.75 -18.86
N ARG A 453 -7.24 13.48 -18.55
CA ARG A 453 -6.88 13.05 -17.19
C ARG A 453 -5.62 13.75 -16.67
N ASN A 454 -4.58 13.89 -17.50
CA ASN A 454 -3.36 14.59 -17.11
C ASN A 454 -3.59 16.08 -16.86
N VAL A 455 -4.50 16.71 -17.61
CA VAL A 455 -4.95 18.07 -17.33
C VAL A 455 -5.66 18.15 -15.98
N LEU A 456 -6.58 17.22 -15.68
CA LEU A 456 -7.25 17.16 -14.38
C LEU A 456 -6.25 16.98 -13.22
N LYS A 457 -5.24 16.11 -13.37
CA LYS A 457 -4.14 15.94 -12.39
C LYS A 457 -3.44 17.26 -12.11
N ARG A 458 -3.10 18.04 -13.15
CA ARG A 458 -2.44 19.33 -13.02
C ARG A 458 -3.33 20.35 -12.28
N LEU A 459 -4.59 20.47 -12.70
CA LEU A 459 -5.53 21.41 -12.09
C LEU A 459 -5.80 21.10 -10.61
N ALA A 460 -5.94 19.81 -10.26
CA ALA A 460 -6.08 19.39 -8.86
C ALA A 460 -4.84 19.76 -8.03
N SER A 461 -3.64 19.51 -8.57
CA SER A 461 -2.37 19.85 -7.91
C SER A 461 -2.22 21.36 -7.68
N GLU A 462 -2.52 22.18 -8.69
CA GLU A 462 -2.47 23.65 -8.59
C GLU A 462 -3.41 24.19 -7.49
N LYS A 463 -4.58 23.58 -7.33
CA LYS A 463 -5.56 23.95 -6.30
C LYS A 463 -5.29 23.31 -4.93
N LYS A 464 -4.22 22.50 -4.80
CA LYS A 464 -3.92 21.67 -3.61
C LYS A 464 -5.09 20.78 -3.21
N ILE A 465 -5.71 20.15 -4.19
CA ILE A 465 -6.84 19.26 -4.00
C ILE A 465 -6.39 17.81 -4.19
N LEU A 466 -6.71 16.99 -3.20
CA LEU A 466 -6.52 15.56 -3.25
C LEU A 466 -7.80 14.90 -3.79
N ASP A 467 -7.73 14.46 -5.03
CA ASP A 467 -8.63 13.43 -5.57
C ASP A 467 -7.78 12.16 -5.75
N TYR A 468 -7.89 11.21 -4.81
CA TYR A 468 -7.00 10.05 -4.80
C TYR A 468 -7.18 9.16 -6.04
N ARG A 469 -8.33 9.23 -6.73
CA ARG A 469 -8.58 8.55 -8.01
C ARG A 469 -7.65 9.04 -9.12
N LEU A 470 -7.22 10.31 -9.05
CA LEU A 470 -6.21 10.88 -9.95
C LEU A 470 -4.80 10.36 -9.64
N VAL A 471 -4.53 10.01 -8.37
CA VAL A 471 -3.26 9.40 -7.94
C VAL A 471 -3.19 7.93 -8.38
N ARG A 472 -4.25 7.14 -8.13
CA ARG A 472 -4.34 5.69 -8.43
C ARG A 472 -4.50 5.33 -9.91
N GLN A 473 -3.63 5.85 -10.76
CA GLN A 473 -3.76 5.72 -12.22
C GLN A 473 -3.68 4.28 -12.78
N SER A 474 -3.21 3.30 -12.00
CA SER A 474 -3.25 1.89 -12.40
C SER A 474 -4.64 1.26 -12.29
N PHE A 475 -5.59 1.90 -11.60
CA PHE A 475 -6.93 1.38 -11.37
C PHE A 475 -7.84 1.81 -12.52
N GLN A 476 -8.20 0.85 -13.38
CA GLN A 476 -9.02 1.13 -14.56
C GLN A 476 -10.39 1.73 -14.20
N THR A 477 -10.97 1.29 -13.09
CA THR A 477 -12.24 1.78 -12.54
C THR A 477 -12.18 3.26 -12.16
N ASP A 478 -11.12 3.68 -11.45
CA ASP A 478 -10.89 5.08 -11.08
C ASP A 478 -10.68 5.96 -12.30
N ASN A 479 -9.86 5.48 -13.25
CA ASN A 479 -9.62 6.21 -14.49
C ASN A 479 -10.93 6.45 -15.26
N LYS A 480 -11.79 5.42 -15.33
CA LYS A 480 -13.09 5.53 -15.97
C LYS A 480 -14.00 6.48 -15.20
N ALA A 481 -14.08 6.36 -13.87
CA ALA A 481 -14.96 7.16 -13.03
C ALA A 481 -14.64 8.67 -13.10
N VAL A 482 -13.37 9.05 -13.01
CA VAL A 482 -12.91 10.45 -13.12
C VAL A 482 -13.30 11.05 -14.48
N LEU A 483 -13.12 10.29 -15.56
CA LEU A 483 -13.44 10.76 -16.91
C LEU A 483 -14.95 10.82 -17.15
N ILE A 484 -15.73 9.88 -16.58
CA ILE A 484 -17.20 9.92 -16.63
C ILE A 484 -17.72 11.16 -15.91
N GLU A 485 -17.20 11.45 -14.71
CA GLU A 485 -17.62 12.62 -13.94
C GLU A 485 -17.35 13.93 -14.72
N CYS A 486 -16.14 14.06 -15.29
CA CYS A 486 -15.79 15.18 -16.16
C CYS A 486 -16.68 15.27 -17.41
N ALA A 487 -16.94 14.16 -18.09
CA ALA A 487 -17.83 14.11 -19.26
C ALA A 487 -19.28 14.45 -18.90
N GLY A 488 -19.76 14.01 -17.73
CA GLY A 488 -21.06 14.36 -17.18
C GLY A 488 -21.20 15.87 -16.96
N MET A 489 -20.19 16.50 -16.36
CA MET A 489 -20.15 17.96 -16.18
C MET A 489 -20.16 18.73 -17.53
N LEU A 490 -19.54 18.18 -18.57
CA LEU A 490 -19.58 18.73 -19.94
C LEU A 490 -20.97 18.52 -20.59
N LYS A 491 -21.56 17.33 -20.42
CA LYS A 491 -22.89 16.98 -20.95
C LYS A 491 -23.98 17.85 -20.36
N GLU A 492 -23.99 18.05 -19.03
CA GLU A 492 -24.96 18.89 -18.31
C GLU A 492 -24.99 20.34 -18.82
N ARG A 493 -23.85 20.86 -19.29
CA ARG A 493 -23.74 22.22 -19.87
C ARG A 493 -23.85 22.24 -21.39
N GLY A 494 -24.16 21.11 -22.03
CA GLY A 494 -24.31 21.00 -23.48
C GLY A 494 -23.00 21.15 -24.26
N TYR A 495 -21.85 20.89 -23.64
CA TYR A 495 -20.53 20.95 -24.30
C TYR A 495 -20.08 19.62 -24.91
N LEU A 496 -20.78 18.52 -24.66
CA LEU A 496 -20.50 17.25 -25.34
C LEU A 496 -21.17 17.22 -26.71
N ALA A 497 -20.44 16.82 -27.76
CA ALA A 497 -20.94 16.91 -29.14
C ALA A 497 -21.85 15.74 -29.56
N TYR A 498 -21.79 14.62 -28.85
CA TYR A 498 -22.59 13.42 -29.11
C TYR A 498 -23.29 12.98 -27.83
N ASP A 499 -24.39 12.23 -27.99
CA ASP A 499 -25.07 11.59 -26.87
C ASP A 499 -24.28 10.37 -26.39
N VAL A 500 -23.30 10.64 -25.55
CA VAL A 500 -22.52 9.61 -24.87
C VAL A 500 -23.34 9.08 -23.69
N LYS A 501 -23.47 7.75 -23.63
CA LYS A 501 -24.13 7.04 -22.52
C LYS A 501 -23.45 7.36 -21.21
N ASP A 502 -24.22 7.43 -20.12
CA ASP A 502 -23.71 7.90 -18.81
C ASP A 502 -22.61 7.00 -18.22
N GLU A 503 -22.53 5.73 -18.62
CA GLU A 503 -21.45 4.81 -18.24
C GLU A 503 -20.14 5.00 -19.04
N HIS A 504 -20.12 5.96 -19.96
CA HIS A 504 -19.00 6.22 -20.87
C HIS A 504 -18.65 7.71 -20.84
N PHE A 505 -17.39 8.02 -21.09
CA PHE A 505 -16.88 9.40 -21.17
C PHE A 505 -16.57 9.85 -22.61
N GLY A 506 -16.78 8.96 -23.59
CA GLY A 506 -16.47 9.21 -24.99
C GLY A 506 -16.95 8.06 -25.87
N GLN A 507 -16.43 7.99 -27.09
CA GLN A 507 -16.71 6.90 -28.02
C GLN A 507 -15.57 6.72 -29.02
N ARG A 508 -15.58 5.62 -29.79
CA ARG A 508 -14.61 5.41 -30.87
C ARG A 508 -15.02 6.16 -32.13
N PHE A 509 -14.02 6.82 -32.73
CA PHE A 509 -14.13 7.55 -33.98
C PHE A 509 -13.13 7.01 -35.00
N LEU A 510 -13.57 6.97 -36.25
CA LEU A 510 -12.74 6.68 -37.41
C LEU A 510 -12.30 8.01 -38.03
N PHE A 511 -10.99 8.23 -38.05
CA PHE A 511 -10.32 9.35 -38.68
C PHE A 511 -9.80 8.91 -40.04
N GLU A 512 -10.29 9.52 -41.12
CA GLU A 512 -9.92 9.18 -42.49
C GLU A 512 -9.06 10.28 -43.10
N SER A 513 -7.89 9.88 -43.59
CA SER A 513 -6.97 10.76 -44.33
C SER A 513 -7.11 10.55 -45.83
N ASN A 514 -7.02 11.61 -46.62
CA ASN A 514 -6.89 11.52 -48.08
C ASN A 514 -5.51 11.03 -48.54
N THR A 515 -4.52 11.02 -47.64
CA THR A 515 -3.16 10.54 -47.90
C THR A 515 -3.06 9.04 -47.60
N PRO A 516 -2.78 8.18 -48.59
CA PRO A 516 -2.81 6.73 -48.44
C PRO A 516 -1.86 6.19 -47.35
N ALA A 517 -0.69 6.82 -47.18
CA ALA A 517 0.31 6.41 -46.18
C ALA A 517 -0.15 6.60 -44.73
N ILE A 518 -1.09 7.51 -44.48
CA ILE A 518 -1.68 7.75 -43.15
C ILE A 518 -2.91 6.85 -42.95
N GLY A 519 -3.68 6.65 -44.03
CA GLY A 519 -4.82 5.73 -44.08
C GLY A 519 -5.94 6.13 -43.12
N GLN A 520 -6.56 5.11 -42.51
CA GLN A 520 -7.63 5.28 -41.54
C GLN A 520 -7.14 4.91 -40.13
N ARG A 521 -7.59 5.65 -39.11
CA ARG A 521 -7.24 5.39 -37.71
C ARG A 521 -8.49 5.38 -36.83
N SER A 522 -8.63 4.36 -35.99
CA SER A 522 -9.71 4.27 -35.01
C SER A 522 -9.21 4.63 -33.61
N LEU A 523 -9.72 5.73 -33.05
CA LEU A 523 -9.31 6.24 -31.74
C LEU A 523 -10.53 6.47 -30.85
N TYR A 524 -10.38 6.20 -29.56
CA TYR A 524 -11.39 6.57 -28.56
C TYR A 524 -11.10 8.00 -28.09
N ALA A 525 -12.10 8.87 -28.15
CA ALA A 525 -11.95 10.29 -27.80
C ALA A 525 -13.18 10.81 -27.05
N ILE A 526 -12.96 11.88 -26.29
CA ILE A 526 -14.01 12.70 -25.67
C ILE A 526 -14.38 13.79 -26.67
N PRO A 527 -15.60 13.78 -27.24
CA PRO A 527 -15.97 14.74 -28.27
C PRO A 527 -16.57 16.00 -27.65
N ILE A 528 -15.80 17.08 -27.62
CA ILE A 528 -16.18 18.34 -27.00
C ILE A 528 -16.55 19.35 -28.09
N GLN A 529 -17.67 20.04 -27.95
CA GLN A 529 -18.09 21.09 -28.87
C GLN A 529 -17.10 22.24 -28.84
N GLU A 530 -16.75 22.78 -30.00
CA GLU A 530 -15.76 23.84 -30.12
C GLU A 530 -16.10 25.11 -29.31
N ARG A 531 -17.40 25.41 -29.15
CA ARG A 531 -17.90 26.51 -28.30
C ARG A 531 -17.53 26.42 -26.82
N PHE A 532 -17.02 25.28 -26.36
CA PHE A 532 -16.46 25.12 -25.02
C PHE A 532 -15.17 25.90 -24.83
N PHE A 533 -14.39 26.07 -25.90
CA PHE A 533 -13.09 26.71 -25.84
C PHE A 533 -13.21 28.22 -26.05
N PRO A 534 -12.39 29.04 -25.37
CA PRO A 534 -12.39 30.50 -25.54
C PRO A 534 -11.65 30.90 -26.83
N ALA A 535 -12.01 30.30 -27.96
CA ALA A 535 -11.45 30.56 -29.28
C ALA A 535 -12.57 30.60 -30.33
N GLN A 536 -12.38 31.35 -31.42
CA GLN A 536 -13.37 31.35 -32.50
C GLN A 536 -13.32 30.02 -33.29
N PRO A 537 -14.47 29.44 -33.69
CA PRO A 537 -14.50 28.14 -34.36
C PRO A 537 -13.67 28.02 -35.65
N SER A 538 -13.50 29.12 -36.38
CA SER A 538 -12.70 29.12 -37.60
C SER A 538 -11.19 29.20 -37.34
N GLN A 539 -10.76 29.46 -36.10
CA GLN A 539 -9.35 29.65 -35.76
C GLN A 539 -8.66 28.33 -35.40
N LEU A 540 -9.33 27.40 -34.71
CA LEU A 540 -8.70 26.12 -34.34
C LEU A 540 -8.37 25.29 -35.57
N GLU A 541 -9.30 25.23 -36.54
CA GLU A 541 -9.06 24.53 -37.81
C GLU A 541 -7.86 25.08 -38.58
N LYS A 542 -7.64 26.40 -38.56
CA LYS A 542 -6.50 27.05 -39.23
C LYS A 542 -5.15 26.70 -38.58
N GLN A 543 -5.14 26.29 -37.32
CA GLN A 543 -3.94 25.90 -36.59
C GLN A 543 -3.46 24.48 -36.92
N LYS A 544 -4.21 23.70 -37.70
CA LYS A 544 -3.78 22.37 -38.14
C LYS A 544 -2.46 22.44 -38.90
N THR A 545 -1.57 21.50 -38.59
CA THR A 545 -0.28 21.34 -39.25
C THR A 545 -0.11 19.91 -39.76
N ASP A 546 0.77 19.75 -40.76
CA ASP A 546 1.19 18.44 -41.29
C ASP A 546 0.00 17.52 -41.63
N TYR A 547 0.04 16.24 -41.26
CA TYR A 547 -0.98 15.24 -41.55
C TYR A 547 -2.36 15.53 -40.96
N LEU A 548 -2.50 16.45 -40.00
CA LEU A 548 -3.83 16.83 -39.52
C LEU A 548 -4.64 17.52 -40.62
N LYS A 549 -3.97 18.20 -41.57
CA LYS A 549 -4.61 18.83 -42.73
C LYS A 549 -5.14 17.82 -43.74
N THR A 550 -4.64 16.58 -43.72
CA THR A 550 -5.02 15.53 -44.66
C THR A 550 -6.25 14.77 -44.20
N ILE A 551 -6.70 14.98 -42.95
CA ILE A 551 -7.93 14.40 -42.41
C ILE A 551 -9.14 15.05 -43.09
N VAL A 552 -9.92 14.23 -43.78
CA VAL A 552 -11.09 14.65 -44.58
C VAL A 552 -12.41 14.22 -43.95
N SER A 553 -12.39 13.29 -43.01
CA SER A 553 -13.60 12.74 -42.40
C SER A 553 -13.30 12.20 -41.01
N VAL A 554 -14.21 12.51 -40.07
CA VAL A 554 -14.24 11.93 -38.72
C VAL A 554 -15.67 11.48 -38.45
N ARG A 555 -15.87 10.18 -38.22
CA ARG A 555 -17.20 9.61 -37.96
C ARG A 555 -17.20 8.63 -36.80
N PRO A 556 -18.28 8.54 -36.00
CA PRO A 556 -18.39 7.51 -34.97
C PRO A 556 -18.36 6.12 -35.61
N VAL A 557 -17.70 5.17 -34.94
CA VAL A 557 -17.71 3.77 -35.36
C VAL A 557 -19.03 3.14 -34.90
N VAL A 558 -19.98 2.98 -35.83
CA VAL A 558 -21.28 2.36 -35.57
C VAL A 558 -21.15 0.84 -35.73
N GLY A 559 -21.14 0.10 -34.62
CA GLY A 559 -21.21 -1.38 -34.64
C GLY A 559 -20.23 -2.10 -33.71
N ARG A 560 -20.81 -2.93 -32.83
CA ARG A 560 -20.23 -3.83 -31.81
C ARG A 560 -19.36 -3.18 -30.73
N TYR A 561 -20.00 -3.00 -29.56
CA TYR A 561 -19.35 -2.98 -28.24
C TYR A 561 -18.67 -4.33 -27.96
N GLU A 562 -17.65 -4.70 -28.72
CA GLU A 562 -16.79 -5.86 -28.41
C GLU A 562 -15.42 -5.35 -27.98
N ARG A 563 -15.30 -5.24 -26.64
CA ARG A 563 -14.09 -5.31 -25.80
C ARG A 563 -12.84 -4.54 -26.25
N ALA A 564 -12.49 -3.51 -25.49
CA ALA A 564 -11.14 -3.31 -24.95
C ALA A 564 -11.17 -2.18 -23.90
N VAL A 565 -11.32 -2.55 -22.63
CA VAL A 565 -10.68 -1.89 -21.48
C VAL A 565 -9.97 -2.98 -20.71
#